data_AF-A0A093Q4Z3-F1
#
_entry.id   AF-A0A093Q4Z3-F1
#
_cell.length_a   1.000
_cell.length_b   1.000
_cell.length_c   1.000
_cell.angle_alpha   90.00
_cell.angle_beta   90.00
_cell.angle_gamma   90.00
#
_symmetry.space_group_name_H-M   'P 1'
#
loop_
_entity.id
_entity.type
_entity.pdbx_description
1 polymer ?
#
loop_
_entity_poly.entity_id
_entity_poly.type
_entity_poly.pdbx_seq_one_letter_code
_entity_poly.pdbx_strand_id
1 'polypeptide(L)'
;LPTQEDVAELRGRLQRMKELAQLPSVPSGTSTDLRGHLERVRQLELRIRQRKAESEATSGARPSRDTGAAAPAAEAGGGAAREEKPPAYQRFHTLAQDLPPGLTLPYKFKVLAEMFRSLDTIAGMLFNRAETITFAKVKQGVQDMMRRQFEERHVGQIKAVYPTSYRLRQEKNIPTFGDGRKKSEYQLTLEPVVGEEEKVDGRPHLSASRLLERRKEFRRNLVNIVKQHHAALSPPLEVPEDKLPRWQPRFNVDEVPDISPVELPQPPQEDRLSTAQEVLNTARGMLSPKVSQ
;
A
#
# COMPACT_ATOMS: atom_id res chain seq x y z
N LEU A 1 -39.12 -29.20 3.18
CA LEU A 1 -38.61 -30.57 3.01
C LEU A 1 -37.60 -30.52 1.87
N PRO A 2 -36.29 -30.70 2.10
CA PRO A 2 -35.33 -30.71 1.01
C PRO A 2 -35.59 -31.94 0.13
N THR A 3 -35.61 -31.73 -1.18
CA THR A 3 -35.92 -32.75 -2.18
C THR A 3 -34.81 -33.80 -2.22
N GLN A 4 -35.19 -35.05 -2.46
CA GLN A 4 -34.31 -36.23 -2.41
C GLN A 4 -33.06 -36.14 -3.31
N GLU A 5 -33.11 -35.29 -4.34
CA GLU A 5 -32.02 -35.01 -5.28
C GLU A 5 -30.82 -34.29 -4.62
N ASP A 6 -31.07 -33.43 -3.62
CA ASP A 6 -30.04 -32.61 -2.97
C ASP A 6 -29.14 -33.44 -2.04
N VAL A 7 -29.74 -34.45 -1.39
CA VAL A 7 -29.02 -35.38 -0.50
C VAL A 7 -28.14 -36.35 -1.29
N ALA A 8 -28.58 -36.77 -2.48
CA ALA A 8 -27.81 -37.64 -3.36
C ALA A 8 -26.58 -36.92 -3.92
N GLU A 9 -26.73 -35.65 -4.31
CA GLU A 9 -25.62 -34.83 -4.79
C GLU A 9 -24.59 -34.56 -3.68
N LEU A 10 -25.06 -34.25 -2.48
CA LEU A 10 -24.21 -34.06 -1.30
C LEU A 10 -23.43 -35.33 -0.95
N ARG A 11 -24.07 -36.51 -0.98
CA ARG A 11 -23.39 -37.80 -0.79
C ARG A 11 -22.35 -38.06 -1.89
N GLY A 12 -22.66 -37.75 -3.14
CA GLY A 12 -21.73 -37.86 -4.26
C GLY A 12 -20.51 -36.92 -4.16
N ARG A 13 -20.69 -35.71 -3.60
CA ARG A 13 -19.57 -34.78 -3.31
C ARG A 13 -18.73 -35.28 -2.13
N LEU A 14 -19.35 -35.84 -1.10
CA LEU A 14 -18.67 -36.37 0.08
C LEU A 14 -17.85 -37.64 -0.25
N GLN A 15 -18.36 -38.48 -1.15
CA GLN A 15 -17.64 -39.65 -1.67
C GLN A 15 -16.38 -39.23 -2.45
N ARG A 16 -16.51 -38.22 -3.34
CA ARG A 16 -15.38 -37.67 -4.13
C ARG A 16 -14.32 -37.00 -3.25
N MET A 17 -14.74 -36.32 -2.18
CA MET A 17 -13.81 -35.77 -1.19
C MET A 17 -13.07 -36.86 -0.40
N LYS A 18 -13.73 -37.99 -0.10
CA LYS A 18 -13.09 -39.14 0.52
C LYS A 18 -12.08 -39.82 -0.40
N GLU A 19 -12.36 -39.91 -1.69
CA GLU A 19 -11.43 -40.44 -2.69
C GLU A 19 -10.20 -39.53 -2.87
N LEU A 20 -10.39 -38.21 -2.89
CA LEU A 20 -9.28 -37.24 -2.93
C LEU A 20 -8.43 -37.22 -1.64
N ALA A 21 -8.99 -37.65 -0.51
CA ALA A 21 -8.29 -37.77 0.77
C ALA A 21 -7.49 -39.08 0.90
N GLN A 22 -7.67 -40.04 -0.01
CA GLN A 22 -6.79 -41.22 -0.07
C GLN A 22 -5.47 -40.83 -0.74
N LEU A 23 -4.49 -40.48 0.10
CA LEU A 23 -3.12 -40.23 -0.34
C LEU A 23 -2.56 -41.47 -1.07
N PRO A 24 -1.92 -41.30 -2.24
CA PRO A 24 -1.22 -42.42 -2.88
C PRO A 24 -0.08 -42.92 -2.00
N SER A 25 0.05 -44.25 -1.91
CA SER A 25 1.18 -44.93 -1.28
C SER A 25 2.50 -44.45 -1.88
N VAL A 26 3.41 -43.95 -1.03
CA VAL A 26 4.71 -43.40 -1.44
C VAL A 26 5.55 -44.51 -2.10
N PRO A 27 6.15 -44.27 -3.28
CA PRO A 27 7.07 -45.23 -3.88
C PRO A 27 8.32 -45.40 -3.00
N SER A 28 8.71 -46.66 -2.83
CA SER A 28 9.85 -47.13 -2.05
C SER A 28 11.18 -46.69 -2.67
N GLY A 29 11.54 -45.42 -2.51
CA GLY A 29 12.79 -44.88 -3.04
C GLY A 29 13.05 -43.41 -2.73
N THR A 30 12.58 -42.90 -1.59
CA THR A 30 12.75 -41.48 -1.23
C THR A 30 13.94 -41.25 -0.30
N SER A 31 14.86 -40.39 -0.76
CA SER A 31 16.07 -39.94 -0.05
C SER A 31 15.81 -39.61 1.41
N THR A 32 16.73 -40.00 2.30
CA THR A 32 16.70 -39.78 3.76
C THR A 32 16.41 -38.32 4.14
N ASP A 33 16.83 -37.38 3.30
CA ASP A 33 16.60 -35.94 3.50
C ASP A 33 15.13 -35.55 3.39
N LEU A 34 14.39 -36.18 2.47
CA LEU A 34 12.96 -35.91 2.28
C LEU A 34 12.15 -36.43 3.47
N ARG A 35 12.55 -37.59 4.01
CA ARG A 35 11.95 -38.18 5.21
C ARG A 35 12.19 -37.29 6.44
N GLY A 36 13.42 -36.83 6.62
CA GLY A 36 13.76 -35.89 7.70
C GLY A 36 13.02 -34.56 7.57
N HIS A 37 12.80 -34.06 6.34
CA HIS A 37 12.01 -32.86 6.12
C HIS A 37 10.53 -33.05 6.49
N LEU A 38 9.92 -34.18 6.09
CA LEU A 38 8.54 -34.51 6.44
C LEU A 38 8.33 -34.70 7.95
N GLU A 39 9.28 -35.30 8.64
CA GLU A 39 9.23 -35.44 10.10
C GLU A 39 9.28 -34.08 10.81
N ARG A 40 10.14 -33.16 10.34
CA ARG A 40 10.20 -31.79 10.85
C ARG A 40 8.88 -31.03 10.64
N VAL A 41 8.25 -31.19 9.47
CA VAL A 41 6.95 -30.56 9.19
C VAL A 41 5.88 -31.10 10.13
N ARG A 42 5.81 -32.41 10.34
CA ARG A 42 4.86 -33.03 11.29
C ARG A 42 5.07 -32.57 12.74
N GLN A 43 6.33 -32.43 13.17
CA GLN A 43 6.65 -31.90 14.51
C GLN A 43 6.21 -30.43 14.65
N LEU A 44 6.34 -29.63 13.60
CA LEU A 44 5.92 -28.24 13.60
C LEU A 44 4.39 -28.10 13.67
N GLU A 45 3.67 -28.95 12.94
CA GLU A 45 2.20 -29.00 12.99
C GLU A 45 1.69 -29.37 14.39
N LEU A 46 2.31 -30.33 15.06
CA LEU A 46 1.96 -30.70 16.45
C LEU A 46 2.20 -29.53 17.42
N ARG A 47 3.32 -28.81 17.27
CA ARG A 47 3.62 -27.63 18.10
C ARG A 47 2.63 -26.49 17.89
N ILE A 48 2.14 -26.30 16.67
CA ILE A 48 1.12 -25.28 16.37
C ILE A 48 -0.21 -25.69 17.00
N ARG A 49 -0.60 -26.96 16.91
CA ARG A 49 -1.83 -27.47 17.55
C ARG A 49 -1.77 -27.38 19.07
N GLN A 50 -0.63 -27.69 19.69
CA GLN A 50 -0.43 -27.52 21.13
C GLN A 50 -0.55 -26.06 21.55
N ARG A 51 0.14 -25.13 20.87
CA ARG A 51 0.01 -23.70 21.17
C ARG A 51 -1.41 -23.16 20.95
N LYS A 52 -2.13 -23.69 19.97
CA LYS A 52 -3.52 -23.33 19.73
C LYS A 52 -4.44 -23.85 20.84
N ALA A 53 -4.25 -25.10 21.28
CA ALA A 53 -4.99 -25.68 22.39
C ALA A 53 -4.68 -24.99 23.74
N GLU A 54 -3.41 -24.61 23.97
CA GLU A 54 -2.98 -23.83 25.15
C GLU A 54 -3.59 -22.42 25.12
N SER A 55 -3.64 -21.78 23.95
CA SER A 55 -4.29 -20.48 23.76
C SER A 55 -5.82 -20.54 23.93
N GLU A 56 -6.46 -21.63 23.50
CA GLU A 56 -7.91 -21.83 23.65
C GLU A 56 -8.28 -22.18 25.10
N ALA A 57 -7.47 -23.01 25.78
CA ALA A 57 -7.64 -23.32 27.21
C ALA A 57 -7.46 -22.09 28.12
N THR A 58 -6.63 -21.12 27.70
CA THR A 58 -6.38 -19.88 28.46
C THR A 58 -7.42 -18.77 28.16
N SER A 59 -8.36 -18.98 27.23
CA SER A 59 -9.34 -17.97 26.81
C SER A 59 -10.67 -17.97 27.59
N GLY A 60 -10.85 -18.88 28.55
CA GLY A 60 -12.07 -19.01 29.37
C GLY A 60 -12.19 -18.07 30.57
N ALA A 61 -11.18 -17.24 30.88
CA ALA A 61 -11.27 -16.30 32.00
C ALA A 61 -10.50 -15.01 31.72
N ARG A 62 -11.21 -13.88 31.77
CA ARG A 62 -10.66 -12.55 32.02
C ARG A 62 -11.55 -11.87 33.09
N PRO A 63 -11.04 -10.91 33.89
CA PRO A 63 -9.95 -10.01 33.52
C PRO A 63 -8.89 -9.70 34.62
N SER A 64 -7.86 -8.96 34.17
CA SER A 64 -7.03 -8.01 34.91
C SER A 64 -5.76 -8.47 35.66
N ARG A 65 -4.73 -7.65 35.40
CA ARG A 65 -3.48 -7.35 36.14
C ARG A 65 -2.29 -8.33 36.10
N ASP A 66 -1.26 -7.82 35.43
CA ASP A 66 0.12 -7.57 35.90
C ASP A 66 1.06 -8.72 36.31
N THR A 67 2.33 -8.54 35.92
CA THR A 67 3.55 -9.28 36.31
C THR A 67 3.59 -10.77 35.93
N GLY A 68 4.56 -11.34 35.20
CA GLY A 68 5.94 -10.96 34.91
C GLY A 68 6.84 -12.18 35.20
N ALA A 69 7.52 -12.70 34.18
CA ALA A 69 8.72 -13.58 34.29
C ALA A 69 9.26 -13.80 32.86
N ALA A 70 10.16 -13.00 32.29
CA ALA A 70 11.56 -12.68 32.64
C ALA A 70 12.58 -13.70 32.12
N ALA A 71 13.41 -13.26 31.16
CA ALA A 71 14.87 -13.42 31.15
C ALA A 71 15.49 -12.64 29.95
N PRO A 72 16.68 -12.01 30.07
CA PRO A 72 17.16 -11.16 31.15
C PRO A 72 17.49 -9.71 30.69
N ALA A 73 17.59 -8.81 31.67
CA ALA A 73 17.98 -7.39 31.66
C ALA A 73 19.37 -7.16 31.01
N ALA A 74 19.60 -6.17 30.15
CA ALA A 74 19.56 -4.71 30.30
C ALA A 74 20.76 -4.13 31.07
N GLU A 75 21.55 -3.32 30.36
CA GLU A 75 22.16 -2.10 30.91
C GLU A 75 21.33 -0.94 30.34
N ALA A 76 20.77 -0.13 31.23
CA ALA A 76 19.80 0.90 30.96
C ALA A 76 20.43 2.29 31.05
N GLY A 77 20.00 3.20 30.18
CA GLY A 77 20.27 4.63 30.35
C GLY A 77 19.35 5.49 29.48
N GLY A 78 18.48 6.26 30.14
CA GLY A 78 17.94 7.52 29.62
C GLY A 78 16.59 7.46 28.91
N GLY A 79 15.55 7.97 29.58
CA GLY A 79 14.22 8.17 29.02
C GLY A 79 14.19 9.16 27.85
N ALA A 80 13.74 8.66 26.71
CA ALA A 80 13.06 9.41 25.67
C ALA A 80 11.97 8.47 25.12
N ALA A 81 10.85 9.03 24.66
CA ALA A 81 9.74 8.28 24.07
C ALA A 81 10.26 7.12 23.22
N ARG A 82 9.88 5.89 23.56
CA ARG A 82 10.34 4.67 22.90
C ARG A 82 9.93 4.77 21.43
N GLU A 83 10.83 5.24 20.57
CA GLU A 83 10.68 5.11 19.13
C GLU A 83 10.41 3.64 18.85
N GLU A 84 9.18 3.31 18.45
CA GLU A 84 8.86 1.96 18.02
C GLU A 84 9.67 1.70 16.76
N LYS A 85 10.85 1.09 16.96
CA LYS A 85 11.77 0.75 15.88
C LYS A 85 11.02 -0.12 14.88
N PRO A 86 11.10 0.17 13.56
CA PRO A 86 10.39 -0.59 12.57
C PRO A 86 10.82 -2.08 12.62
N PRO A 87 10.00 -3.00 12.08
CA PRO A 87 10.33 -4.41 12.07
C PRO A 87 11.73 -4.70 11.48
N ALA A 88 12.43 -5.69 12.03
CA ALA A 88 13.81 -6.01 11.65
C ALA A 88 13.98 -6.28 10.14
N TYR A 89 12.99 -6.91 9.51
CA TYR A 89 13.00 -7.21 8.08
C TYR A 89 12.97 -5.94 7.19
N GLN A 90 12.55 -4.79 7.73
CA GLN A 90 12.61 -3.49 7.04
C GLN A 90 13.94 -2.80 7.29
N ARG A 91 14.41 -2.83 8.54
CA ARG A 91 15.64 -2.16 8.99
C ARG A 91 16.92 -2.72 8.38
N PHE A 92 16.92 -4.02 8.08
CA PHE A 92 18.09 -4.71 7.53
C PHE A 92 17.80 -5.26 6.14
N HIS A 93 16.79 -4.73 5.47
CA HIS A 93 16.34 -5.22 4.17
C HIS A 93 17.45 -5.16 3.12
N THR A 94 18.19 -4.06 3.08
CA THR A 94 19.25 -3.82 2.11
C THR A 94 20.47 -4.71 2.37
N LEU A 95 20.77 -4.98 3.64
CA LEU A 95 21.87 -5.85 4.05
C LEU A 95 21.59 -7.34 3.77
N ALA A 96 20.31 -7.72 3.77
CA ALA A 96 19.87 -9.10 3.52
C ALA A 96 19.69 -9.43 2.03
N GLN A 97 20.01 -8.51 1.09
CA GLN A 97 19.86 -8.78 -0.34
C GLN A 97 21.08 -9.48 -0.91
N ASP A 98 20.88 -10.62 -1.58
CA ASP A 98 21.90 -11.36 -2.32
C ASP A 98 22.25 -10.71 -3.68
N LEU A 99 22.23 -9.37 -3.76
CA LEU A 99 22.57 -8.62 -4.96
C LEU A 99 23.96 -7.98 -4.83
N PRO A 100 24.70 -7.83 -5.94
CA PRO A 100 25.93 -7.07 -5.94
C PRO A 100 25.74 -5.67 -5.33
N PRO A 101 26.75 -5.14 -4.60
CA PRO A 101 26.66 -3.81 -4.00
C PRO A 101 26.40 -2.76 -5.07
N GLY A 102 25.33 -1.98 -4.91
CA GLY A 102 24.92 -0.95 -5.85
C GLY A 102 24.03 0.10 -5.19
N LEU A 103 23.41 0.95 -6.00
CA LEU A 103 22.44 1.95 -5.53
C LEU A 103 21.06 1.30 -5.26
N THR A 104 21.03 0.43 -4.24
CA THR A 104 19.80 -0.22 -3.77
C THR A 104 18.90 0.78 -3.06
N LEU A 105 17.58 0.62 -3.21
CA LEU A 105 16.62 1.47 -2.51
C LEU A 105 16.31 0.92 -1.10
N PRO A 106 16.06 1.81 -0.11
CA PRO A 106 15.54 1.46 1.20
C PRO A 106 14.24 0.66 1.09
N TYR A 107 13.92 -0.18 2.07
CA TYR A 107 12.68 -0.98 2.10
C TYR A 107 11.43 -0.13 1.81
N LYS A 108 11.30 1.01 2.50
CA LYS A 108 10.14 1.90 2.40
C LYS A 108 9.98 2.48 1.00
N PHE A 109 11.09 2.84 0.36
CA PHE A 109 11.10 3.39 -1.00
C PHE A 109 10.80 2.31 -2.04
N LYS A 110 11.23 1.06 -1.80
CA LYS A 110 10.84 -0.09 -2.63
C LYS A 110 9.34 -0.34 -2.57
N VAL A 111 8.74 -0.30 -1.38
CA VAL A 111 7.29 -0.42 -1.23
C VAL A 111 6.57 0.71 -1.98
N LEU A 112 7.04 1.95 -1.87
CA LEU A 112 6.47 3.08 -2.59
C LEU A 112 6.63 2.95 -4.12
N ALA A 113 7.76 2.44 -4.60
CA ALA A 113 7.97 2.16 -6.03
C ALA A 113 7.00 1.09 -6.56
N GLU A 114 6.72 0.06 -5.76
CA GLU A 114 5.74 -0.96 -6.09
C GLU A 114 4.29 -0.43 -6.03
N MET A 115 3.99 0.49 -5.12
CA MET A 115 2.73 1.24 -5.09
C MET A 115 2.57 2.10 -6.35
N PHE A 116 3.59 2.84 -6.74
CA PHE A 116 3.58 3.62 -7.99
C PHE A 116 3.38 2.73 -9.21
N ARG A 117 4.15 1.63 -9.32
CA ARG A 117 3.98 0.65 -10.41
C ARG A 117 2.53 0.18 -10.50
N SER A 118 1.94 -0.11 -9.35
CA SER A 118 0.59 -0.62 -9.26
C SER A 118 -0.46 0.41 -9.65
N LEU A 119 -0.30 1.63 -9.13
CA LEU A 119 -1.15 2.77 -9.47
C LEU A 119 -1.09 3.05 -10.97
N ASP A 120 0.11 3.10 -11.56
CA ASP A 120 0.31 3.44 -12.97
C ASP A 120 -0.29 2.38 -13.90
N THR A 121 -0.24 1.10 -13.53
CA THR A 121 -0.94 0.04 -14.26
C THR A 121 -2.46 0.21 -14.24
N ILE A 122 -3.05 0.47 -13.07
CA ILE A 122 -4.51 0.67 -12.94
C ILE A 122 -4.95 1.96 -13.65
N ALA A 123 -4.18 3.04 -13.48
CA ALA A 123 -4.41 4.31 -14.15
C ALA A 123 -4.32 4.16 -15.66
N GLY A 124 -3.32 3.46 -16.19
CA GLY A 124 -3.19 3.18 -17.62
C GLY A 124 -4.38 2.38 -18.17
N MET A 125 -4.84 1.35 -17.45
CA MET A 125 -6.00 0.57 -17.85
C MET A 125 -7.28 1.43 -17.98
N LEU A 126 -7.50 2.34 -17.04
CA LEU A 126 -8.66 3.25 -17.03
C LEU A 126 -8.52 4.38 -18.06
N PHE A 127 -7.32 4.98 -18.15
CA PHE A 127 -6.99 6.05 -19.07
C PHE A 127 -7.16 5.62 -20.53
N ASN A 128 -6.61 4.45 -20.88
CA ASN A 128 -6.58 3.97 -22.26
C ASN A 128 -7.97 3.64 -22.82
N ARG A 129 -8.96 3.45 -21.94
CA ARG A 129 -10.38 3.26 -22.31
C ARG A 129 -11.25 4.49 -22.04
N ALA A 130 -10.62 5.66 -21.85
CA ALA A 130 -11.27 6.95 -21.60
C ALA A 130 -12.23 6.94 -20.40
N GLU A 131 -11.90 6.17 -19.36
CA GLU A 131 -12.66 6.13 -18.12
C GLU A 131 -12.05 7.08 -17.09
N THR A 132 -12.89 7.87 -16.40
CA THR A 132 -12.44 8.74 -15.31
C THR A 132 -11.81 7.92 -14.19
N ILE A 133 -10.55 8.24 -13.89
CA ILE A 133 -9.75 7.61 -12.86
C ILE A 133 -10.02 8.28 -11.52
N THR A 134 -10.92 7.70 -10.74
CA THR A 134 -11.18 8.14 -9.37
C THR A 134 -10.22 7.46 -8.39
N PHE A 135 -9.90 8.13 -7.29
CA PHE A 135 -9.09 7.55 -6.23
C PHE A 135 -9.70 6.26 -5.68
N ALA A 136 -11.03 6.16 -5.59
CA ALA A 136 -11.69 4.93 -5.14
C ALA A 136 -11.36 3.72 -6.04
N LYS A 137 -11.39 3.89 -7.37
CA LYS A 137 -11.03 2.83 -8.33
C LYS A 137 -9.56 2.46 -8.24
N VAL A 138 -8.68 3.47 -8.14
CA VAL A 138 -7.24 3.26 -7.98
C VAL A 138 -6.94 2.54 -6.67
N LYS A 139 -7.55 2.98 -5.56
CA LYS A 139 -7.41 2.37 -4.24
C LYS A 139 -7.77 0.91 -4.31
N GLN A 140 -8.97 0.58 -4.81
CA GLN A 140 -9.39 -0.82 -4.93
C GLN A 140 -8.40 -1.63 -5.78
N GLY A 141 -8.06 -1.17 -6.99
CA GLY A 141 -7.17 -1.90 -7.90
C GLY A 141 -5.75 -2.10 -7.33
N VAL A 142 -5.19 -1.10 -6.66
CA VAL A 142 -3.86 -1.19 -6.03
C VAL A 142 -3.90 -2.13 -4.83
N GLN A 143 -4.92 -2.04 -3.97
CA GLN A 143 -5.06 -2.92 -2.82
C GLN A 143 -5.26 -4.39 -3.25
N ASP A 144 -6.04 -4.63 -4.30
CA ASP A 144 -6.23 -5.96 -4.88
C ASP A 144 -4.93 -6.54 -5.45
N MET A 145 -4.15 -5.72 -6.16
CA MET A 145 -2.92 -6.18 -6.80
C MET A 145 -1.76 -6.37 -5.81
N MET A 146 -1.64 -5.50 -4.81
CA MET A 146 -0.53 -5.54 -3.84
C MET A 146 -0.85 -6.30 -2.56
N ARG A 147 -2.13 -6.55 -2.28
CA ARG A 147 -2.62 -7.10 -1.00
C ARG A 147 -2.11 -6.30 0.21
N ARG A 148 -2.08 -4.97 0.06
CA ARG A 148 -1.58 -4.00 1.06
C ARG A 148 -2.49 -2.79 1.10
N GLN A 149 -2.49 -2.08 2.21
CA GLN A 149 -3.22 -0.82 2.34
C GLN A 149 -2.65 0.25 1.41
N PHE A 150 -3.57 0.95 0.75
CA PHE A 150 -3.30 2.07 -0.13
C PHE A 150 -4.30 3.18 0.20
N GLU A 151 -3.79 4.39 0.37
CA GLU A 151 -4.48 5.54 0.99
C GLU A 151 -4.01 6.82 0.30
N GLU A 152 -4.75 7.91 0.44
CA GLU A 152 -4.45 9.19 -0.23
C GLU A 152 -3.06 9.72 0.14
N ARG A 153 -2.60 9.51 1.38
CA ARG A 153 -1.23 9.85 1.79
C ARG A 153 -0.16 9.25 0.85
N HIS A 154 -0.37 8.03 0.35
CA HIS A 154 0.58 7.37 -0.55
C HIS A 154 0.56 8.02 -1.94
N VAL A 155 -0.59 8.53 -2.39
CA VAL A 155 -0.67 9.37 -3.60
C VAL A 155 0.08 10.68 -3.38
N GLY A 156 -0.03 11.29 -2.21
CA GLY A 156 0.76 12.47 -1.82
C GLY A 156 2.26 12.21 -1.83
N GLN A 157 2.70 11.04 -1.34
CA GLN A 157 4.11 10.62 -1.42
C GLN A 157 4.58 10.39 -2.85
N ILE A 158 3.76 9.72 -3.68
CA ILE A 158 4.05 9.53 -5.10
C ILE A 158 4.20 10.88 -5.81
N LYS A 159 3.30 11.84 -5.52
CA LYS A 159 3.38 13.19 -6.07
C LYS A 159 4.60 13.95 -5.57
N ALA A 160 5.04 13.75 -4.33
CA ALA A 160 6.28 14.32 -3.82
C ALA A 160 7.51 13.82 -4.62
N VAL A 161 7.56 12.51 -4.93
CA VAL A 161 8.67 11.89 -5.67
C VAL A 161 8.63 12.20 -7.16
N TYR A 162 7.44 12.26 -7.75
CA TYR A 162 7.27 12.48 -9.19
C TYR A 162 6.13 13.50 -9.45
N PRO A 163 6.39 14.80 -9.22
CA PRO A 163 5.34 15.83 -9.25
C PRO A 163 4.63 15.98 -10.59
N THR A 164 5.34 15.70 -11.69
CA THR A 164 4.86 15.82 -13.07
C THR A 164 4.15 14.57 -13.59
N SER A 165 4.05 13.49 -12.81
CA SER A 165 3.45 12.22 -13.25
C SER A 165 1.93 12.26 -13.41
N TYR A 166 1.24 12.98 -12.52
CA TYR A 166 -0.21 13.09 -12.47
C TYR A 166 -0.68 14.50 -12.15
N ARG A 167 -1.73 14.91 -12.85
CA ARG A 167 -2.56 16.05 -12.46
C ARG A 167 -3.69 15.53 -11.58
N LEU A 168 -3.80 16.10 -10.38
CA LEU A 168 -4.80 15.72 -9.40
C LEU A 168 -5.88 16.80 -9.35
N ARG A 169 -7.15 16.39 -9.31
CA ARG A 169 -8.30 17.31 -9.27
C ARG A 169 -9.37 16.80 -8.32
N GLN A 170 -10.26 17.70 -7.93
CA GLN A 170 -11.50 17.35 -7.24
C GLN A 170 -12.65 17.57 -8.21
N GLU A 171 -13.35 16.50 -8.54
CA GLU A 171 -14.45 16.52 -9.52
C GLU A 171 -15.76 16.11 -8.86
N LYS A 172 -16.83 16.80 -9.25
CA LYS A 172 -18.20 16.52 -8.80
C LYS A 172 -18.96 15.79 -9.91
N ASN A 173 -20.02 15.07 -9.56
CA ASN A 173 -20.93 14.41 -10.50
C ASN A 173 -20.31 13.25 -11.30
N ILE A 174 -19.26 12.61 -10.80
CA ILE A 174 -18.73 11.41 -11.45
C ILE A 174 -19.76 10.27 -11.27
N PRO A 175 -20.26 9.64 -12.35
CA PRO A 175 -21.21 8.55 -12.25
C PRO A 175 -20.61 7.40 -11.45
N THR A 176 -21.10 7.18 -10.24
CA THR A 176 -20.70 6.04 -9.41
C THR A 176 -21.79 4.98 -9.56
N PHE A 177 -21.45 3.83 -10.15
CA PHE A 177 -22.40 2.73 -10.32
C PHE A 177 -22.58 2.04 -8.97
N GLY A 178 -23.81 1.99 -8.47
CA GLY A 178 -24.15 1.27 -7.24
C GLY A 178 -23.80 2.04 -5.96
N ASP A 179 -24.54 3.10 -5.67
CA ASP A 179 -24.94 3.44 -4.30
C ASP A 179 -25.88 4.65 -4.36
N GLY A 180 -26.92 4.67 -3.54
CA GLY A 180 -27.79 5.85 -3.33
C GLY A 180 -27.07 7.04 -2.67
N ARG A 181 -25.75 7.18 -2.89
CA ARG A 181 -24.93 8.29 -2.43
C ARG A 181 -25.40 9.57 -3.10
N LYS A 182 -25.58 10.60 -2.28
CA LYS A 182 -26.03 11.93 -2.69
C LYS A 182 -25.15 12.41 -3.86
N LYS A 183 -25.76 12.93 -4.92
CA LYS A 183 -25.13 13.44 -6.17
C LYS A 183 -24.12 14.60 -5.97
N SER A 184 -23.64 14.83 -4.75
CA SER A 184 -22.94 16.05 -4.33
C SER A 184 -21.62 15.78 -3.59
N GLU A 185 -20.99 14.62 -3.75
CA GLU A 185 -19.70 14.34 -3.12
C GLU A 185 -18.57 14.49 -4.15
N TYR A 186 -17.63 15.40 -3.85
CA TYR A 186 -16.40 15.56 -4.63
C TYR A 186 -15.54 14.30 -4.49
N GLN A 187 -14.92 13.89 -5.58
CA GLN A 187 -13.98 12.77 -5.59
C GLN A 187 -12.64 13.21 -6.17
N LEU A 188 -11.56 12.75 -5.54
CA LEU A 188 -10.20 12.93 -6.05
C LEU A 188 -10.04 12.14 -7.36
N THR A 189 -9.68 12.83 -8.44
CA THR A 189 -9.36 12.23 -9.74
C THR A 189 -7.88 12.36 -10.07
N LEU A 190 -7.36 11.36 -10.79
CA LEU A 190 -5.96 11.28 -11.20
C LEU A 190 -5.88 11.27 -12.72
N GLU A 191 -5.29 12.30 -13.32
CA GLU A 191 -5.07 12.35 -14.77
C GLU A 191 -3.57 12.12 -15.05
N PRO A 192 -3.18 11.02 -15.71
CA PRO A 192 -1.80 10.82 -16.13
C PRO A 192 -1.36 11.94 -17.06
N VAL A 193 -0.20 12.54 -16.78
CA VAL A 193 0.41 13.48 -17.72
C VAL A 193 1.16 12.67 -18.78
N VAL A 194 0.75 12.81 -20.03
CA VAL A 194 1.24 12.06 -21.19
C VAL A 194 1.72 13.08 -22.24
N GLY A 195 2.84 12.80 -22.90
CA GLY A 195 3.40 13.68 -23.93
C GLY A 195 2.57 13.70 -25.21
N GLU A 196 2.69 14.77 -26.01
CA GLU A 196 1.90 14.93 -27.25
C GLU A 196 2.15 13.83 -28.29
N GLU A 197 3.33 13.21 -28.25
CA GLU A 197 3.78 12.15 -29.16
C GLU A 197 3.14 10.77 -28.87
N GLU A 198 2.50 10.61 -27.71
CA GLU A 198 1.95 9.32 -27.27
C GLU A 198 0.45 9.22 -27.55
N LYS A 199 0.08 9.46 -28.81
CA LYS A 199 -1.31 9.34 -29.25
C LYS A 199 -1.48 8.08 -30.09
N VAL A 200 -2.44 7.26 -29.72
CA VAL A 200 -2.95 6.16 -30.54
C VAL A 200 -4.30 6.62 -31.08
N ASP A 201 -4.45 6.63 -32.41
CA ASP A 201 -5.65 7.14 -33.10
C ASP A 201 -6.03 8.58 -32.69
N GLY A 202 -5.03 9.42 -32.46
CA GLY A 202 -5.21 10.82 -32.04
C GLY A 202 -5.61 11.01 -30.58
N ARG A 203 -5.75 9.93 -29.80
CA ARG A 203 -6.07 9.97 -28.37
C ARG A 203 -4.84 9.70 -27.52
N PRO A 204 -4.61 10.46 -26.44
CA PRO A 204 -3.55 10.16 -25.48
C PRO A 204 -3.65 8.72 -25.00
N HIS A 205 -2.53 8.01 -25.00
CA HIS A 205 -2.48 6.60 -24.64
C HIS A 205 -1.26 6.31 -23.78
N LEU A 206 -1.49 5.64 -22.65
CA LEU A 206 -0.45 5.22 -21.73
C LEU A 206 0.06 3.84 -22.15
N SER A 207 1.05 3.84 -23.04
CA SER A 207 1.60 2.61 -23.63
C SER A 207 2.51 1.84 -22.67
N ALA A 208 2.84 0.58 -23.02
CA ALA A 208 3.74 -0.25 -22.22
C ALA A 208 5.17 0.33 -22.11
N SER A 209 5.69 0.93 -23.17
CA SER A 209 7.00 1.59 -23.15
C SER A 209 7.01 2.78 -22.18
N ARG A 210 5.89 3.47 -22.08
CA ARG A 210 5.74 4.69 -21.30
C ARG A 210 5.49 4.41 -19.82
N LEU A 211 4.75 3.34 -19.51
CA LEU A 211 4.72 2.73 -18.18
C LEU A 211 6.14 2.35 -17.68
N LEU A 212 6.98 1.79 -18.57
CA LEU A 212 8.34 1.42 -18.21
C LEU A 212 9.23 2.65 -17.98
N GLU A 213 9.10 3.67 -18.82
CA GLU A 213 9.82 4.94 -18.68
C GLU A 213 9.44 5.65 -17.36
N ARG A 214 8.15 5.82 -17.09
CA ARG A 214 7.63 6.39 -15.85
C ARG A 214 8.14 5.64 -14.62
N ARG A 215 8.21 4.30 -14.68
CA ARG A 215 8.79 3.47 -13.61
C ARG A 215 10.28 3.74 -13.41
N LYS A 216 11.06 3.85 -14.49
CA LYS A 216 12.49 4.18 -14.43
C LYS A 216 12.69 5.56 -13.83
N GLU A 217 11.89 6.54 -14.25
CA GLU A 217 11.92 7.90 -13.75
C GLU A 217 11.61 7.96 -12.24
N PHE A 218 10.53 7.31 -11.81
CA PHE A 218 10.17 7.23 -10.40
C PHE A 218 11.30 6.61 -9.56
N ARG A 219 11.89 5.51 -10.05
CA ARG A 219 13.04 4.86 -9.38
C ARG A 219 14.24 5.80 -9.32
N ARG A 220 14.55 6.53 -10.40
CA ARG A 220 15.64 7.51 -10.44
C ARG A 220 15.44 8.60 -9.39
N ASN A 221 14.24 9.14 -9.29
CA ASN A 221 13.91 10.17 -8.31
C ASN A 221 14.08 9.67 -6.87
N LEU A 222 13.62 8.45 -6.58
CA LEU A 222 13.86 7.82 -5.28
C LEU A 222 15.35 7.66 -4.97
N VAL A 223 16.16 7.24 -5.94
CA VAL A 223 17.63 7.13 -5.76
C VAL A 223 18.24 8.51 -5.48
N ASN A 224 17.79 9.55 -6.18
CA ASN A 224 18.29 10.91 -5.96
C ASN A 224 17.96 11.42 -4.56
N ILE A 225 16.78 11.12 -4.02
CA ILE A 225 16.44 11.43 -2.62
C ILE A 225 17.42 10.73 -1.66
N VAL A 226 17.73 9.45 -1.89
CA VAL A 226 18.72 8.72 -1.07
C VAL A 226 20.13 9.33 -1.21
N LYS A 227 20.51 9.77 -2.41
CA LYS A 227 21.80 10.46 -2.65
C LYS A 227 21.92 11.75 -1.84
N GLN A 228 20.86 12.55 -1.77
CA GLN A 228 20.84 13.77 -0.96
C GLN A 228 21.08 13.46 0.53
N HIS A 229 20.43 12.42 1.07
CA HIS A 229 20.66 11.98 2.45
C HIS A 229 22.06 11.40 2.66
N HIS A 230 22.60 10.69 1.66
CA HIS A 230 23.95 10.17 1.69
C HIS A 230 25.01 11.29 1.66
N ALA A 231 24.80 12.35 0.88
CA ALA A 231 25.71 13.50 0.80
C ALA A 231 25.78 14.29 2.12
N ALA A 232 24.71 14.26 2.92
CA ALA A 232 24.63 14.91 4.23
C ALA A 232 25.38 14.16 5.36
N LEU A 233 26.02 13.01 5.07
CA LEU A 233 26.79 12.26 6.06
C LEU A 233 28.08 12.98 6.45
N SER A 234 28.50 12.80 7.71
CA SER A 234 29.78 13.30 8.23
C SER A 234 30.80 12.14 8.36
N PRO A 235 32.04 12.28 7.86
CA PRO A 235 32.58 13.42 7.11
C PRO A 235 31.98 13.53 5.70
N PRO A 236 31.77 14.76 5.18
CA PRO A 236 31.26 14.98 3.83
C PRO A 236 32.19 14.32 2.81
N LEU A 237 31.64 13.45 1.98
CA LEU A 237 32.40 12.78 0.94
C LEU A 237 32.26 13.55 -0.37
N GLU A 238 33.37 14.07 -0.91
CA GLU A 238 33.47 14.78 -2.18
C GLU A 238 33.34 13.85 -3.41
N VAL A 239 32.45 12.86 -3.39
CA VAL A 239 32.15 12.08 -4.62
C VAL A 239 30.98 12.74 -5.33
N PRO A 240 31.17 13.17 -6.60
CA PRO A 240 30.08 13.69 -7.41
C PRO A 240 28.91 12.70 -7.48
N GLU A 241 27.70 13.17 -7.20
CA GLU A 241 26.49 12.34 -7.11
C GLU A 241 26.24 11.53 -8.39
N ASP A 242 26.63 12.06 -9.56
CA ASP A 242 26.45 11.43 -10.87
C ASP A 242 27.32 10.19 -11.09
N LYS A 243 28.43 10.08 -10.36
CA LYS A 243 29.41 8.99 -10.54
C LYS A 243 29.39 7.96 -9.42
N LEU A 244 28.46 8.05 -8.47
CA LEU A 244 28.38 7.14 -7.33
C LEU A 244 27.92 5.73 -7.79
N PRO A 245 28.77 4.69 -7.74
CA PRO A 245 28.42 3.37 -8.26
C PRO A 245 27.67 2.51 -7.23
N ARG A 246 27.88 2.76 -5.93
CA ARG A 246 27.30 2.04 -4.81
C ARG A 246 27.27 2.92 -3.56
N TRP A 247 26.43 2.55 -2.59
CA TRP A 247 26.44 3.16 -1.27
C TRP A 247 27.72 2.86 -0.50
N GLN A 248 28.12 3.77 0.38
CA GLN A 248 29.17 3.50 1.34
C GLN A 248 28.78 2.33 2.28
N PRO A 249 29.72 1.45 2.67
CA PRO A 249 29.41 0.31 3.54
C PRO A 249 28.84 0.67 4.92
N ARG A 250 29.17 1.86 5.45
CA ARG A 250 28.68 2.34 6.75
C ARG A 250 27.38 3.15 6.64
N PHE A 251 26.91 3.44 5.44
CA PHE A 251 25.66 4.15 5.25
C PHE A 251 24.50 3.18 5.43
N ASN A 252 23.68 3.43 6.46
CA ASN A 252 22.47 2.64 6.66
C ASN A 252 21.34 3.14 5.76
N VAL A 253 21.20 2.49 4.60
CA VAL A 253 20.21 2.83 3.57
C VAL A 253 18.78 2.75 4.11
N ASP A 254 18.47 1.78 4.98
CA ASP A 254 17.10 1.57 5.47
C ASP A 254 16.67 2.57 6.58
N GLU A 255 17.60 3.39 7.09
CA GLU A 255 17.35 4.46 8.06
C GLU A 255 17.07 5.82 7.40
N VAL A 256 17.06 5.89 6.07
CA VAL A 256 16.69 7.11 5.34
C VAL A 256 15.27 7.57 5.75
N PRO A 257 15.06 8.88 5.98
CA PRO A 257 13.77 9.43 6.37
C PRO A 257 12.62 9.10 5.41
N ASP A 258 11.41 9.10 5.95
CA ASP A 258 10.20 8.89 5.16
C ASP A 258 9.91 10.08 4.25
N ILE A 259 9.39 9.79 3.06
CA ILE A 259 8.95 10.82 2.12
C ILE A 259 7.69 11.48 2.69
N SER A 260 7.77 12.78 2.92
CA SER A 260 6.62 13.58 3.36
C SER A 260 5.59 13.68 2.23
N PRO A 261 4.31 13.34 2.47
CA PRO A 261 3.27 13.47 1.47
C PRO A 261 3.01 14.94 1.13
N VAL A 262 2.91 15.24 -0.17
CA VAL A 262 2.43 16.55 -0.64
C VAL A 262 0.93 16.67 -0.38
N GLU A 263 0.48 17.88 -0.03
CA GLU A 263 -0.93 18.18 0.14
C GLU A 263 -1.71 17.96 -1.16
N LEU A 264 -2.80 17.20 -1.06
CA LEU A 264 -3.67 16.88 -2.17
C LEU A 264 -4.78 17.93 -2.30
N PRO A 265 -5.33 18.14 -3.52
CA PRO A 265 -6.43 19.09 -3.68
C PRO A 265 -7.62 18.64 -2.82
N GLN A 266 -8.06 19.53 -1.92
CA GLN A 266 -9.21 19.29 -1.07
C GLN A 266 -10.51 19.71 -1.80
N PRO A 267 -11.65 19.07 -1.50
CA PRO A 267 -12.94 19.55 -1.98
C PRO A 267 -13.13 21.03 -1.61
N PRO A 268 -13.66 21.87 -2.51
CA PRO A 268 -13.99 23.24 -2.14
C PRO A 268 -15.01 23.22 -1.00
N GLN A 269 -14.79 24.04 0.02
CA GLN A 269 -15.76 24.24 1.09
C GLN A 269 -16.99 24.94 0.50
N GLU A 270 -18.01 24.17 0.14
CA GLU A 270 -19.32 24.75 -0.15
C GLU A 270 -19.87 25.27 1.19
N ASP A 271 -20.04 26.60 1.32
CA ASP A 271 -20.82 27.22 2.40
C ASP A 271 -22.26 26.72 2.27
N ARG A 272 -22.52 25.53 2.83
CA ARG A 272 -23.85 24.98 2.94
C ARG A 272 -24.59 25.86 3.94
N LEU A 273 -25.33 26.84 3.43
CA LEU A 273 -26.43 27.46 4.16
C LEU A 273 -27.43 26.35 4.46
N SER A 274 -27.22 25.62 5.55
CA SER A 274 -28.01 24.42 5.86
C SER A 274 -29.35 24.81 6.46
N THR A 275 -29.46 26.05 6.93
CA THR A 275 -30.63 26.52 7.65
C THR A 275 -31.34 27.60 6.85
N ALA A 276 -32.66 27.50 6.74
CA ALA A 276 -33.48 28.54 6.10
C ALA A 276 -33.23 29.93 6.72
N GLN A 277 -32.89 29.98 8.01
CA GLN A 277 -32.50 31.20 8.71
C GLN A 277 -31.19 31.80 8.18
N GLU A 278 -30.18 30.99 7.82
CA GLU A 278 -28.93 31.47 7.22
C GLU A 278 -29.20 32.02 5.82
N VAL A 279 -30.01 31.32 5.02
CA VAL A 279 -30.43 31.81 3.69
C VAL A 279 -31.13 33.16 3.78
N LEU A 280 -32.05 33.32 4.74
CA LEU A 280 -32.78 34.58 4.96
C LEU A 280 -31.87 35.70 5.49
N ASN A 281 -30.91 35.40 6.36
CA ASN A 281 -29.98 36.39 6.90
C ASN A 281 -29.03 36.92 5.82
N THR A 282 -28.51 36.06 4.94
CA THR A 282 -27.69 36.48 3.81
C THR A 282 -28.50 37.34 2.84
N ALA A 283 -29.76 36.97 2.55
CA ALA A 283 -30.64 37.76 1.69
C ALA A 283 -30.97 39.14 2.28
N ARG A 284 -31.15 39.24 3.61
CA ARG A 284 -31.38 40.52 4.29
C ARG A 284 -30.17 41.46 4.22
N GLY A 285 -28.95 40.93 4.24
CA GLY A 285 -27.72 41.73 4.07
C GLY A 285 -27.55 42.30 2.65
N MET A 286 -28.20 41.72 1.64
CA MET A 286 -28.13 42.17 0.24
C MET A 286 -29.23 43.17 -0.13
N LEU A 287 -30.25 43.34 0.71
CA LEU A 287 -31.32 44.32 0.49
C LEU A 287 -30.90 45.67 1.08
N SER A 288 -30.50 46.60 0.22
CA SER A 288 -30.24 47.99 0.63
C SER A 288 -31.52 48.62 1.21
N PRO A 289 -31.43 49.33 2.35
CA PRO A 289 -32.60 49.90 3.00
C PRO A 289 -33.23 50.96 2.08
N LYS A 290 -34.51 50.79 1.75
CA LYS A 290 -35.28 51.87 1.13
C LYS A 290 -35.39 53.01 2.13
N VAL A 291 -34.74 54.11 1.80
CA VAL A 291 -34.89 55.39 2.49
C VAL A 291 -36.31 55.89 2.19
N SER A 292 -37.20 55.83 3.17
CA SER A 292 -38.50 56.48 3.09
C SER A 292 -38.31 57.96 3.41
N GLN A 293 -38.69 58.82 2.45
CA GLN A 293 -38.83 60.27 2.63
C GLN A 293 -39.94 60.60 3.64
#